data_AF-A0A8T3CFT0-F1
#
_entry.id   AF-A0A8T3CFT0-F1
#
_cell.length_a   1.000
_cell.length_b   1.000
_cell.length_c   1.000
_cell.angle_alpha   90.00
_cell.angle_beta   90.00
_cell.angle_gamma   90.00
#
_symmetry.space_group_name_H-M   'P 1'
#
loop_
_entity.id
_entity.type
_entity.pdbx_description
1 polymer ?
#
loop_
_entity_poly.entity_id
_entity_poly.type
_entity_poly.pdbx_seq_one_letter_code
_entity_poly.pdbx_strand_id
1 'polypeptide(L)'
;MTGPDKKKCECKTGYIGDGVTCEERELPINRCSQVNGQCHSDAQCTDLHFEDKKVGVFHLRSPLGQYKLNYTQALEGCTSEGGTLATYTQLSYAQEAGFNMCAAGWLDQMRVAYPTTYPNPKCGFGHVGIVDYGTRVNLKETWDAFCYRMKDVQCTCKPGYIGDGYECSGNLLQVLTAQPTFSMFLSQILNYSSASVQGKEFLNRLSNLTFQSTLFVPENNGMYENQTLSDRDIEYHLLDGSALYFANLTNGSRIRTRLGHSLQVMGIADFHNASVLTSSRYINDRFLIDWDILASNGIIHVLQGPLLAPPKPPEYHVAHKAGMGMGILVVVLLLGVAAFGGYHFYSHRAKPFQFHYFRDEDGDYGSPVEPAPALDTNPSICNPVYDSSGSAPIIPSSPSCPTYVAFSEGDQNCLVENGPFDMYQDS
;
A
#
# COMPACT_ATOMS: atom_id res chain seq x y z
N MET A 1 -4.62 -56.72 23.46
CA MET A 1 -4.81 -58.19 23.47
C MET A 1 -5.71 -58.54 24.64
N THR A 2 -6.93 -59.01 24.38
CA THR A 2 -7.81 -59.58 25.40
C THR A 2 -7.30 -60.99 25.72
N GLY A 3 -6.75 -61.16 26.91
CA GLY A 3 -6.47 -62.50 27.44
C GLY A 3 -7.76 -63.26 27.74
N PRO A 4 -7.66 -64.53 28.15
CA PRO A 4 -8.82 -65.29 28.66
C PRO A 4 -9.54 -64.47 29.75
N ASP A 5 -10.87 -64.46 29.73
CA ASP A 5 -11.76 -63.73 30.65
C ASP A 5 -11.77 -62.20 30.59
N LYS A 6 -11.09 -61.56 29.61
CA LYS A 6 -11.18 -60.11 29.39
C LYS A 6 -12.14 -59.78 28.24
N LYS A 7 -13.23 -59.07 28.55
CA LYS A 7 -14.15 -58.50 27.55
C LYS A 7 -13.62 -57.12 27.12
N LYS A 8 -13.57 -56.86 25.81
CA LYS A 8 -13.31 -55.52 25.25
C LYS A 8 -14.65 -54.93 24.85
N CYS A 9 -15.00 -53.78 25.41
CA CYS A 9 -16.16 -53.02 24.99
C CYS A 9 -15.72 -51.99 23.95
N GLU A 10 -16.56 -51.75 22.95
CA GLU A 10 -16.37 -50.71 21.94
C GLU A 10 -17.71 -49.98 21.78
N CYS A 11 -17.66 -48.67 21.56
CA CYS A 11 -18.87 -47.90 21.33
C CYS A 11 -19.55 -48.33 20.02
N LYS A 12 -20.89 -48.27 20.01
CA LYS A 12 -21.66 -48.54 18.79
C LYS A 12 -21.39 -47.48 17.73
N THR A 13 -21.71 -47.78 16.47
CA THR A 13 -21.67 -46.81 15.37
C THR A 13 -22.44 -45.55 15.73
N GLY A 14 -21.84 -44.39 15.48
CA GLY A 14 -22.42 -43.08 15.83
C GLY A 14 -22.11 -42.61 17.26
N TYR A 15 -21.37 -43.39 18.05
CA TYR A 15 -20.90 -43.00 19.38
C TYR A 15 -19.37 -42.98 19.43
N ILE A 16 -18.83 -42.20 20.35
CA ILE A 16 -17.39 -42.07 20.62
C ILE A 16 -17.14 -42.19 22.12
N GLY A 17 -16.00 -42.78 22.50
CA GLY A 17 -15.69 -43.05 23.89
C GLY A 17 -14.80 -44.26 24.09
N ASP A 18 -14.64 -44.66 25.35
CA ASP A 18 -13.73 -45.75 25.77
C ASP A 18 -14.36 -47.14 25.73
N GLY A 19 -15.58 -47.24 25.18
CA GLY A 19 -16.38 -48.46 25.13
C GLY A 19 -17.17 -48.75 26.41
N VAL A 20 -16.91 -48.04 27.52
CA VAL A 20 -17.71 -48.12 28.77
C VAL A 20 -18.60 -46.89 28.89
N THR A 21 -18.03 -45.71 28.69
CA THR A 21 -18.72 -44.43 28.58
C THR A 21 -18.71 -44.04 27.10
N CYS A 22 -19.89 -44.05 26.48
CA CYS A 22 -20.06 -43.73 25.08
C CYS A 22 -21.00 -42.54 24.96
N GLU A 23 -20.55 -41.50 24.27
CA GLU A 23 -21.29 -40.28 24.00
C GLU A 23 -21.64 -40.25 22.50
N GLU A 24 -22.72 -39.54 22.15
CA GLU A 24 -23.06 -39.35 20.74
C GLU A 24 -21.92 -38.62 20.01
N ARG A 25 -21.64 -39.05 18.79
CA ARG A 25 -20.60 -38.45 17.97
C ARG A 25 -21.05 -37.08 17.47
N GLU A 26 -20.51 -36.05 18.06
CA GLU A 26 -20.64 -34.67 17.61
C GLU A 26 -19.45 -34.30 16.72
N LEU A 27 -19.72 -34.01 15.45
CA LEU A 27 -18.67 -33.47 14.58
C LEU A 27 -18.32 -32.05 15.02
N PRO A 28 -17.03 -31.66 14.98
CA PRO A 28 -16.65 -30.28 15.20
C PRO A 28 -17.47 -29.37 14.29
N ILE A 29 -18.16 -28.39 14.89
CA ILE A 29 -19.00 -27.47 14.12
C ILE A 29 -18.10 -26.38 13.56
N ASN A 30 -18.13 -26.18 12.25
CA ASN A 30 -17.50 -25.02 11.63
C ASN A 30 -18.29 -23.75 12.00
N ARG A 31 -17.75 -22.91 12.90
CA ARG A 31 -18.38 -21.66 13.33
C ARG A 31 -18.51 -20.66 12.18
N CYS A 32 -17.67 -20.74 11.14
CA CYS A 32 -17.82 -19.90 9.95
C CYS A 32 -19.10 -20.19 9.16
N SER A 33 -19.65 -21.39 9.28
CA SER A 33 -20.96 -21.72 8.69
C SER A 33 -22.13 -21.02 9.41
N GLN A 34 -21.88 -20.42 10.57
CA GLN A 34 -22.88 -19.69 11.36
C GLN A 34 -22.58 -18.19 11.30
N VAL A 35 -23.38 -17.44 10.54
CA VAL A 35 -23.24 -15.97 10.44
C VAL A 35 -21.80 -15.53 10.11
N ASN A 36 -21.13 -16.24 9.19
CA ASN A 36 -19.73 -16.01 8.82
C ASN A 36 -18.77 -15.96 10.03
N GLY A 37 -19.05 -16.71 11.11
CA GLY A 37 -18.26 -16.69 12.34
C GLY A 37 -18.20 -15.33 13.03
N GLN A 38 -19.25 -14.50 12.84
CA GLN A 38 -19.33 -13.10 13.27
C GLN A 38 -18.34 -12.16 12.58
N CYS A 39 -17.63 -12.61 11.53
CA CYS A 39 -16.79 -11.75 10.72
C CYS A 39 -17.64 -10.75 9.90
N HIS A 40 -17.03 -9.63 9.50
CA HIS A 40 -17.64 -8.68 8.57
C HIS A 40 -18.11 -9.37 7.29
N SER A 41 -19.13 -8.84 6.60
CA SER A 41 -19.59 -9.38 5.31
C SER A 41 -18.50 -9.36 4.23
N ASP A 42 -17.59 -8.40 4.34
CA ASP A 42 -16.40 -8.25 3.48
C ASP A 42 -15.14 -8.88 4.07
N ALA A 43 -15.30 -9.81 5.02
CA ALA A 43 -14.21 -10.62 5.55
C ALA A 43 -14.37 -12.10 5.19
N GLN A 44 -13.24 -12.79 5.06
CA GLN A 44 -13.13 -14.23 5.03
C GLN A 44 -12.99 -14.76 6.46
N CYS A 45 -13.87 -15.70 6.80
CA CYS A 45 -13.84 -16.42 8.05
C CYS A 45 -13.07 -17.73 7.92
N THR A 46 -12.21 -18.01 8.89
CA THR A 46 -11.48 -19.26 9.05
C THR A 46 -11.67 -19.77 10.48
N ASP A 47 -12.31 -20.93 10.66
CA ASP A 47 -12.44 -21.54 11.97
C ASP A 47 -11.19 -22.36 12.26
N LEU A 48 -10.27 -21.78 13.04
CA LEU A 48 -8.98 -22.40 13.34
C LEU A 48 -9.12 -23.71 14.13
N HIS A 49 -10.24 -23.92 14.82
CA HIS A 49 -10.49 -25.14 15.57
C HIS A 49 -10.98 -26.25 14.65
N PHE A 50 -11.89 -25.92 13.73
CA PHE A 50 -12.41 -26.84 12.72
C PHE A 50 -11.32 -27.29 11.73
N GLU A 51 -10.43 -26.37 11.33
CA GLU A 51 -9.31 -26.68 10.42
C GLU A 51 -8.11 -27.33 11.12
N ASP A 52 -8.11 -27.42 12.45
CA ASP A 52 -7.01 -27.99 13.19
C ASP A 52 -6.94 -29.52 13.02
N LYS A 53 -5.82 -30.02 12.52
CA LYS A 53 -5.54 -31.47 12.42
C LYS A 53 -5.53 -32.20 13.77
N LYS A 54 -5.50 -31.46 14.88
CA LYS A 54 -5.58 -32.01 16.24
C LYS A 54 -6.83 -31.57 17.00
N VAL A 55 -7.74 -30.84 16.34
CA VAL A 55 -9.02 -30.40 16.91
C VAL A 55 -8.85 -29.79 18.32
N GLY A 56 -7.85 -28.92 18.50
CA GLY A 56 -7.54 -28.26 19.77
C GLY A 56 -6.72 -29.06 20.78
N VAL A 57 -6.45 -30.35 20.53
CA VAL A 57 -5.61 -31.17 21.40
C VAL A 57 -4.13 -30.94 21.11
N PHE A 58 -3.33 -30.79 22.17
CA PHE A 58 -1.88 -30.71 22.08
C PHE A 58 -1.21 -31.52 23.19
N HIS A 59 0.05 -31.88 22.97
CA HIS A 59 0.83 -32.68 23.90
C HIS A 59 1.78 -31.77 24.68
N LEU A 60 1.76 -31.89 26.00
CA LEU A 60 2.62 -31.18 26.92
C LEU A 60 3.65 -32.15 27.52
N ARG A 61 4.92 -31.78 27.43
CA ARG A 61 6.05 -32.50 28.04
C ARG A 61 6.71 -31.62 29.08
N SER A 62 7.11 -32.22 30.20
CA SER A 62 7.90 -31.51 31.21
C SER A 62 9.21 -30.99 30.62
N PRO A 63 9.69 -29.80 31.03
CA PRO A 63 11.04 -29.36 30.74
C PRO A 63 12.13 -30.33 31.24
N LEU A 64 11.82 -31.16 32.25
CA LEU A 64 12.71 -32.19 32.78
C LEU A 64 12.77 -33.47 31.92
N GLY A 65 12.02 -33.52 30.82
CA GLY A 65 11.98 -34.63 29.87
C GLY A 65 10.68 -35.43 29.93
N GLN A 66 10.70 -36.58 29.25
CA GLN A 66 9.53 -37.45 29.09
C GLN A 66 9.15 -38.14 30.40
N TYR A 67 7.84 -38.21 30.66
CA TYR A 67 7.24 -38.87 31.82
C TYR A 67 7.71 -38.30 33.15
N LYS A 68 7.65 -36.96 33.28
CA LYS A 68 8.06 -36.22 34.48
C LYS A 68 6.97 -35.33 35.08
N LEU A 69 5.72 -35.47 34.64
CA LEU A 69 4.57 -34.77 35.20
C LEU A 69 3.71 -35.74 36.01
N ASN A 70 3.51 -35.46 37.30
CA ASN A 70 2.42 -36.06 38.05
C ASN A 70 1.06 -35.43 37.66
N TYR A 71 -0.06 -35.97 38.14
CA TYR A 71 -1.38 -35.50 37.71
C TYR A 71 -1.61 -34.00 37.97
N THR A 72 -1.23 -33.53 39.16
CA THR A 72 -1.37 -32.11 39.54
C THR A 72 -0.52 -31.21 38.65
N GLN A 73 0.72 -31.60 38.38
CA GLN A 73 1.62 -30.86 37.48
C GLN A 73 1.13 -30.84 36.03
N ALA A 74 0.51 -31.94 35.57
CA ALA A 74 -0.09 -32.01 34.25
C ALA A 74 -1.29 -31.06 34.12
N LEU A 75 -2.16 -31.02 35.14
CA LEU A 75 -3.28 -30.09 35.21
C LEU A 75 -2.81 -28.64 35.18
N GLU A 76 -1.91 -28.27 36.10
CA GLU A 76 -1.33 -26.92 36.19
C GLU A 76 -0.62 -26.53 34.90
N GLY A 77 0.12 -27.47 34.31
CA GLY A 77 0.81 -27.29 33.04
C GLY A 77 -0.16 -26.95 31.90
N CYS A 78 -1.23 -27.73 31.71
CA CYS A 78 -2.24 -27.42 30.70
C CYS A 78 -2.92 -26.07 30.95
N THR A 79 -3.22 -25.74 32.22
CA THR A 79 -3.78 -24.43 32.59
C THR A 79 -2.84 -23.28 32.29
N SER A 80 -1.53 -23.44 32.54
CA SER A 80 -0.53 -22.42 32.22
C SER A 80 -0.38 -22.16 30.71
N GLU A 81 -0.69 -23.16 29.88
CA GLU A 81 -0.76 -23.04 28.41
C GLU A 81 -2.15 -22.54 27.92
N GLY A 82 -3.02 -22.08 28.83
CA GLY A 82 -4.35 -21.57 28.52
C GLY A 82 -5.36 -22.63 28.11
N GLY A 83 -5.13 -23.89 28.47
CA GLY A 83 -6.03 -25.02 28.19
C GLY A 83 -6.43 -25.78 29.45
N THR A 84 -7.05 -26.93 29.25
CA THR A 84 -7.34 -27.90 30.31
C THR A 84 -6.75 -29.25 29.93
N LEU A 85 -6.70 -30.21 30.84
CA LEU A 85 -6.47 -31.60 30.43
C LEU A 85 -7.55 -31.99 29.42
N ALA A 86 -7.15 -32.66 28.33
CA ALA A 86 -8.06 -33.13 27.31
C ALA A 86 -8.93 -34.27 27.87
N THR A 87 -10.18 -34.33 27.44
CA THR A 87 -11.02 -35.49 27.71
C THR A 87 -10.64 -36.67 26.83
N TYR A 88 -11.05 -37.89 27.21
CA TYR A 88 -10.92 -39.05 26.33
C TYR A 88 -11.56 -38.80 24.96
N THR A 89 -12.78 -38.26 24.95
CA THR A 89 -13.54 -37.95 23.73
C THR A 89 -12.80 -36.95 22.85
N GLN A 90 -12.25 -35.87 23.43
CA GLN A 90 -11.44 -34.89 22.70
C GLN A 90 -10.17 -35.51 22.09
N LEU A 91 -9.47 -36.37 22.84
CA LEU A 91 -8.31 -37.10 22.33
C LEU A 91 -8.70 -38.05 21.19
N SER A 92 -9.87 -38.69 21.28
CA SER A 92 -10.42 -39.56 20.24
C SER A 92 -10.75 -38.79 18.96
N TYR A 93 -11.36 -37.61 19.05
CA TYR A 93 -11.57 -36.74 17.89
C TYR A 93 -10.24 -36.31 17.24
N ALA A 94 -9.26 -35.91 18.06
CA ALA A 94 -7.94 -35.55 17.56
C ALA A 94 -7.27 -36.73 16.84
N GLN A 95 -7.41 -37.95 17.36
CA GLN A 95 -6.90 -39.17 16.73
C GLN A 95 -7.56 -39.40 15.36
N GLU A 96 -8.89 -39.31 15.26
CA GLU A 96 -9.62 -39.46 13.99
C GLU A 96 -9.21 -38.38 12.98
N ALA A 97 -8.90 -37.16 13.45
CA ALA A 97 -8.36 -36.08 12.64
C ALA A 97 -6.87 -36.26 12.23
N GLY A 98 -6.22 -37.34 12.68
CA GLY A 98 -4.86 -37.71 12.28
C GLY A 98 -3.78 -37.47 13.34
N PHE A 99 -4.14 -37.07 14.57
CA PHE A 99 -3.16 -36.86 15.63
C PHE A 99 -2.59 -38.18 16.17
N ASN A 100 -1.29 -38.39 15.97
CA ASN A 100 -0.56 -39.57 16.43
C ASN A 100 0.55 -39.17 17.41
N MET A 101 0.61 -39.82 18.57
CA MET A 101 1.67 -39.60 19.55
C MET A 101 2.01 -40.89 20.27
N CYS A 102 3.26 -41.33 20.20
CA CYS A 102 3.74 -42.54 20.89
C CYS A 102 4.29 -42.25 22.30
N ALA A 103 3.54 -41.49 23.09
CA ALA A 103 3.88 -41.17 24.47
C ALA A 103 2.61 -41.09 25.30
N ALA A 104 2.55 -41.87 26.39
CA ALA A 104 1.41 -41.87 27.30
C ALA A 104 1.35 -40.55 28.08
N GLY A 105 0.16 -39.97 28.15
CA GLY A 105 -0.06 -38.72 28.84
C GLY A 105 -1.31 -38.74 29.71
N TRP A 106 -1.30 -37.91 30.74
CA TRP A 106 -2.48 -37.61 31.54
C TRP A 106 -3.59 -36.97 30.68
N LEU A 107 -4.82 -37.40 30.94
CA LEU A 107 -6.08 -36.84 30.49
C LEU A 107 -6.88 -36.36 31.71
N ASP A 108 -8.06 -35.80 31.47
CA ASP A 108 -9.02 -35.53 32.52
C ASP A 108 -9.39 -36.81 33.31
N GLN A 109 -10.05 -36.64 34.46
CA GLN A 109 -10.49 -37.77 35.30
C GLN A 109 -9.38 -38.78 35.67
N MET A 110 -8.15 -38.28 35.84
CA MET A 110 -6.97 -39.06 36.23
C MET A 110 -6.68 -40.25 35.31
N ARG A 111 -7.04 -40.14 34.04
CA ARG A 111 -6.82 -41.19 33.03
C ARG A 111 -5.49 -41.01 32.31
N VAL A 112 -4.89 -42.11 31.85
CA VAL A 112 -3.69 -42.09 31.01
C VAL A 112 -3.97 -42.81 29.71
N ALA A 113 -3.71 -42.14 28.59
CA ALA A 113 -3.86 -42.73 27.25
C ALA A 113 -2.94 -42.03 26.24
N TYR A 114 -2.92 -42.51 25.00
CA TYR A 114 -2.32 -41.82 23.87
C TYR A 114 -2.93 -42.24 22.52
N PRO A 115 -2.97 -41.34 21.52
CA PRO A 115 -3.59 -41.62 20.23
C PRO A 115 -2.60 -42.23 19.23
N THR A 116 -3.06 -43.20 18.46
CA THR A 116 -2.31 -43.84 17.37
C THR A 116 -3.14 -43.83 16.09
N THR A 117 -2.58 -43.39 14.96
CA THR A 117 -3.32 -43.29 13.68
C THR A 117 -2.83 -44.23 12.60
N TYR A 118 -1.73 -44.94 12.85
CA TYR A 118 -1.18 -45.94 11.96
C TYR A 118 -0.53 -47.08 12.76
N PRO A 119 -0.51 -48.31 12.23
CA PRO A 119 0.03 -49.45 12.96
C PRO A 119 1.55 -49.32 13.12
N ASN A 120 2.02 -49.40 14.36
CA ASN A 120 3.45 -49.43 14.67
C ASN A 120 3.73 -50.50 15.75
N PRO A 121 4.50 -51.57 15.46
CA PRO A 121 4.78 -52.62 16.44
C PRO A 121 5.46 -52.14 17.74
N LYS A 122 6.22 -51.03 17.68
CA LYS A 122 6.89 -50.41 18.83
C LYS A 122 5.98 -49.44 19.59
N CYS A 123 4.77 -49.19 19.09
CA CYS A 123 3.82 -48.25 19.67
C CYS A 123 2.43 -48.87 19.81
N GLY A 124 1.99 -49.15 21.03
CA GLY A 124 0.68 -49.78 21.23
C GLY A 124 0.55 -51.16 20.59
N PHE A 125 1.68 -51.84 20.33
CA PHE A 125 1.74 -53.15 19.69
C PHE A 125 1.01 -53.22 18.34
N GLY A 126 1.07 -52.14 17.54
CA GLY A 126 0.42 -52.07 16.23
C GLY A 126 -1.05 -51.67 16.27
N HIS A 127 -1.62 -51.36 17.44
CA HIS A 127 -2.97 -50.83 17.57
C HIS A 127 -3.11 -49.47 16.87
N VAL A 128 -4.26 -49.24 16.24
CA VAL A 128 -4.70 -47.96 15.70
C VAL A 128 -5.96 -47.57 16.47
N GLY A 129 -6.00 -46.33 16.98
CA GLY A 129 -7.00 -45.87 17.93
C GLY A 129 -6.36 -45.25 19.17
N ILE A 130 -7.15 -45.09 20.23
CA ILE A 130 -6.63 -44.69 21.54
C ILE A 130 -6.06 -45.93 22.24
N VAL A 131 -4.78 -45.85 22.63
CA VAL A 131 -4.18 -46.83 23.54
C VAL A 131 -4.38 -46.32 24.96
N ASP A 132 -5.18 -47.06 25.72
CA ASP A 132 -5.74 -46.58 26.97
C ASP A 132 -5.26 -47.41 28.16
N TYR A 133 -4.67 -46.73 29.15
CA TYR A 133 -4.17 -47.34 30.40
C TYR A 133 -5.17 -47.19 31.55
N GLY A 134 -6.32 -46.56 31.29
CA GLY A 134 -7.41 -46.35 32.23
C GLY A 134 -7.14 -45.29 33.29
N THR A 135 -8.11 -45.12 34.19
CA THR A 135 -8.01 -44.23 35.34
C THR A 135 -6.97 -44.75 36.34
N ARG A 136 -6.06 -43.89 36.77
CA ARG A 136 -4.97 -44.20 37.69
C ARG A 136 -5.37 -43.83 39.11
N VAL A 137 -5.15 -44.74 40.05
CA VAL A 137 -5.33 -44.49 41.48
C VAL A 137 -4.12 -43.75 42.07
N ASN A 138 -2.92 -44.06 41.57
CA ASN A 138 -1.69 -43.41 42.04
C ASN A 138 -1.39 -42.15 41.23
N LEU A 139 -1.83 -41.00 41.75
CA LEU A 139 -1.64 -39.69 41.10
C LEU A 139 -0.20 -39.17 41.14
N LYS A 140 0.71 -39.87 41.84
CA LYS A 140 2.14 -39.58 41.88
C LYS A 140 2.92 -40.25 40.74
N GLU A 141 2.28 -41.13 39.97
CA GLU A 141 2.87 -41.63 38.73
C GLU A 141 3.22 -40.46 37.81
N THR A 142 4.26 -40.62 37.01
CA THR A 142 4.73 -39.56 36.14
C THR A 142 4.55 -39.93 34.68
N TRP A 143 3.90 -39.05 33.92
CA TRP A 143 3.60 -39.20 32.51
C TRP A 143 3.84 -37.85 31.79
N ASP A 144 3.58 -37.81 30.49
CA ASP A 144 3.41 -36.53 29.78
C ASP A 144 1.93 -36.07 30.00
N ALA A 145 1.42 -35.10 29.25
CA ALA A 145 0.02 -34.70 29.34
C ALA A 145 -0.55 -34.40 27.95
N PHE A 146 -1.85 -34.64 27.78
CA PHE A 146 -2.61 -34.13 26.65
C PHE A 146 -3.53 -33.03 27.15
N CYS A 147 -3.39 -31.86 26.54
CA CYS A 147 -4.16 -30.68 26.86
C CYS A 147 -5.12 -30.37 25.72
N TYR A 148 -6.21 -29.68 26.02
CA TYR A 148 -7.19 -29.20 25.05
C TYR A 148 -7.40 -27.71 25.21
N ARG A 149 -7.48 -27.00 24.08
CA ARG A 149 -7.93 -25.61 24.02
C ARG A 149 -8.73 -25.40 22.73
N MET A 150 -9.90 -24.80 22.86
CA MET A 150 -10.66 -24.34 21.69
C MET A 150 -9.87 -23.21 21.02
N LYS A 151 -9.64 -23.30 19.72
CA LYS A 151 -9.01 -22.22 18.96
C LYS A 151 -10.06 -21.21 18.53
N ASP A 152 -9.67 -19.98 18.25
CA ASP A 152 -10.61 -18.92 17.87
C ASP A 152 -11.02 -18.98 16.39
N VAL A 153 -12.02 -18.18 16.03
CA VAL A 153 -12.33 -17.86 14.62
C VAL A 153 -11.39 -16.73 14.19
N GLN A 154 -10.77 -16.87 13.03
CA GLN A 154 -9.96 -15.84 12.42
C GLN A 154 -10.76 -15.14 11.31
N CYS A 155 -10.90 -13.83 11.44
CA CYS A 155 -11.50 -12.98 10.41
C CYS A 155 -10.40 -12.21 9.68
N THR A 156 -10.46 -12.18 8.35
CA THR A 156 -9.51 -11.41 7.54
C THR A 156 -10.28 -10.65 6.47
N CYS A 157 -10.05 -9.33 6.34
CA CYS A 157 -10.72 -8.57 5.30
C CYS A 157 -10.37 -9.10 3.91
N LYS A 158 -11.35 -9.15 3.01
CA LYS A 158 -11.17 -9.57 1.62
C LYS A 158 -10.18 -8.62 0.90
N PRO A 159 -9.52 -9.09 -0.18
CA PRO A 159 -8.64 -8.24 -0.96
C PRO A 159 -9.29 -6.91 -1.36
N GLY A 160 -8.60 -5.80 -1.10
CA GLY A 160 -9.09 -4.45 -1.35
C GLY A 160 -9.85 -3.78 -0.20
N TYR A 161 -10.01 -4.47 0.92
CA TYR A 161 -10.54 -3.93 2.17
C TYR A 161 -9.44 -3.90 3.24
N ILE A 162 -9.58 -3.00 4.20
CA ILE A 162 -8.69 -2.88 5.37
C ILE A 162 -9.50 -2.95 6.66
N GLY A 163 -8.86 -3.37 7.76
CA GLY A 163 -9.50 -3.48 9.07
C GLY A 163 -9.05 -4.73 9.82
N ASP A 164 -9.77 -5.10 10.86
CA ASP A 164 -9.44 -6.23 11.74
C ASP A 164 -10.18 -7.54 11.36
N GLY A 165 -11.00 -7.50 10.30
CA GLY A 165 -11.82 -8.62 9.85
C GLY A 165 -13.22 -8.67 10.47
N TYR A 166 -13.45 -7.98 11.58
CA TYR A 166 -14.78 -7.76 12.17
C TYR A 166 -15.38 -6.45 11.66
N GLU A 167 -14.53 -5.45 11.44
CA GLU A 167 -14.82 -4.24 10.69
C GLU A 167 -13.90 -4.20 9.46
N CYS A 168 -14.49 -4.06 8.27
CA CYS A 168 -13.73 -3.94 7.03
C CYS A 168 -14.20 -2.73 6.22
N SER A 169 -13.27 -1.85 5.89
CA SER A 169 -13.50 -0.64 5.10
C SER A 169 -12.94 -0.81 3.70
N GLY A 170 -13.76 -0.51 2.70
CA GLY A 170 -13.38 -0.51 1.28
C GLY A 170 -12.61 0.75 0.88
N ASN A 171 -12.54 1.01 -0.43
CA ASN A 171 -11.93 2.24 -0.95
C ASN A 171 -12.76 3.49 -0.63
N LEU A 172 -12.21 4.69 -0.87
CA LEU A 172 -12.82 5.98 -0.57
C LEU A 172 -14.22 6.09 -1.19
N LEU A 173 -14.41 5.63 -2.43
CA LEU A 173 -15.72 5.65 -3.08
C LEU A 173 -16.73 4.73 -2.39
N GLN A 174 -16.31 3.55 -1.94
CA GLN A 174 -17.17 2.63 -1.20
C GLN A 174 -17.57 3.20 0.16
N VAL A 175 -16.64 3.83 0.88
CA VAL A 175 -16.94 4.51 2.15
C VAL A 175 -17.92 5.66 1.93
N LEU A 176 -17.71 6.50 0.91
CA LEU A 176 -18.65 7.55 0.52
C LEU A 176 -20.04 7.01 0.21
N THR A 177 -20.12 5.86 -0.46
CA THR A 177 -21.37 5.24 -0.87
C THR A 177 -22.11 4.60 0.30
N ALA A 178 -21.37 4.05 1.27
CA ALA A 178 -21.94 3.38 2.45
C ALA A 178 -22.56 4.36 3.45
N GLN A 179 -22.11 5.62 3.48
CA GLN A 179 -22.52 6.61 4.47
C GLN A 179 -23.62 7.55 3.94
N PRO A 180 -24.85 7.51 4.49
CA PRO A 180 -25.94 8.38 4.03
C PRO A 180 -25.67 9.88 4.21
N THR A 181 -24.83 10.26 5.18
CA THR A 181 -24.48 11.67 5.47
C THR A 181 -23.56 12.30 4.43
N PHE A 182 -23.04 11.52 3.47
CA PHE A 182 -22.19 12.00 2.37
C PHE A 182 -22.91 12.03 1.02
N SER A 183 -24.20 11.69 0.99
CA SER A 183 -24.97 11.48 -0.24
C SER A 183 -25.03 12.71 -1.16
N MET A 184 -25.12 13.93 -0.61
CA MET A 184 -25.14 15.15 -1.43
C MET A 184 -23.81 15.36 -2.15
N PHE A 185 -22.70 15.22 -1.44
CA PHE A 185 -21.37 15.38 -2.04
C PHE A 185 -21.06 14.25 -3.03
N LEU A 186 -21.41 13.01 -2.70
CA LEU A 186 -21.29 11.87 -3.62
C LEU A 186 -22.07 12.12 -4.92
N SER A 187 -23.29 12.67 -4.85
CA SER A 187 -24.07 13.00 -6.04
C SER A 187 -23.36 14.02 -6.95
N GLN A 188 -22.75 15.06 -6.37
CA GLN A 188 -21.95 16.03 -7.13
C GLN A 188 -20.75 15.37 -7.82
N ILE A 189 -20.04 14.47 -7.12
CA ILE A 189 -18.91 13.70 -7.68
C ILE A 189 -19.37 12.84 -8.87
N LEU A 190 -20.48 12.10 -8.71
CA LEU A 190 -21.02 11.24 -9.76
C LEU A 190 -21.50 12.05 -10.98
N ASN A 191 -22.13 13.20 -10.75
CA ASN A 191 -22.51 14.12 -11.82
C ASN A 191 -21.28 14.61 -12.60
N TYR A 192 -20.25 15.08 -11.90
CA TYR A 192 -18.98 15.50 -12.50
C TYR A 192 -18.31 14.38 -13.30
N SER A 193 -18.33 13.14 -12.78
CA SER A 193 -17.80 11.97 -13.49
C SER A 193 -18.57 11.63 -14.77
N SER A 194 -19.88 11.89 -14.79
CA SER A 194 -20.69 11.67 -15.99
C SER A 194 -20.44 12.75 -17.06
N ALA A 195 -20.09 13.96 -16.62
CA ALA A 195 -19.97 15.15 -17.47
C ALA A 195 -18.60 15.32 -18.14
N SER A 196 -17.50 14.86 -17.54
CA SER A 196 -16.15 15.16 -18.04
C SER A 196 -15.15 14.00 -17.90
N VAL A 197 -14.05 14.06 -18.67
CA VAL A 197 -12.94 13.09 -18.56
C VAL A 197 -12.21 13.24 -17.23
N GLN A 198 -11.97 14.47 -16.79
CA GLN A 198 -11.35 14.79 -15.51
C GLN A 198 -12.18 14.27 -14.33
N GLY A 199 -13.51 14.32 -14.43
CA GLY A 199 -14.41 13.73 -13.44
C GLY A 199 -14.32 12.20 -13.39
N LYS A 200 -14.18 11.53 -14.53
CA LYS A 200 -13.93 10.07 -14.56
C LYS A 200 -12.60 9.73 -13.92
N GLU A 201 -11.56 10.51 -14.17
CA GLU A 201 -10.26 10.34 -13.52
C GLU A 201 -10.35 10.58 -12.00
N PHE A 202 -11.10 11.59 -11.57
CA PHE A 202 -11.35 11.86 -10.15
C PHE A 202 -12.05 10.67 -9.48
N LEU A 203 -13.11 10.13 -10.08
CA LEU A 203 -13.80 8.95 -9.55
C LEU A 203 -12.89 7.72 -9.51
N ASN A 204 -12.08 7.52 -10.56
CA ASN A 204 -11.07 6.46 -10.60
C ASN A 204 -10.03 6.61 -9.48
N ARG A 205 -9.66 7.84 -9.09
CA ARG A 205 -8.77 8.05 -7.92
C ARG A 205 -9.41 7.55 -6.63
N LEU A 206 -10.71 7.73 -6.46
CA LEU A 206 -11.44 7.31 -5.26
C LEU A 206 -11.62 5.78 -5.19
N SER A 207 -11.73 5.09 -6.33
CA SER A 207 -11.97 3.64 -6.36
C SER A 207 -10.70 2.79 -6.54
N ASN A 208 -9.64 3.34 -7.14
CA ASN A 208 -8.43 2.60 -7.46
C ASN A 208 -7.49 2.51 -6.24
N LEU A 209 -7.17 1.27 -5.88
CA LEU A 209 -6.37 0.93 -4.69
C LEU A 209 -4.88 1.30 -4.79
N THR A 210 -4.38 1.57 -6.00
CA THR A 210 -2.98 1.94 -6.21
C THR A 210 -2.67 3.37 -5.79
N PHE A 211 -3.70 4.18 -5.57
CA PHE A 211 -3.55 5.58 -5.15
C PHE A 211 -3.81 5.71 -3.67
N GLN A 212 -3.05 6.57 -3.01
CA GLN A 212 -3.33 7.00 -1.64
C GLN A 212 -3.81 8.44 -1.68
N SER A 213 -4.94 8.72 -1.04
CA SER A 213 -5.51 10.06 -1.04
C SER A 213 -6.10 10.47 0.31
N THR A 214 -6.17 11.76 0.55
CA THR A 214 -6.96 12.32 1.66
C THR A 214 -8.12 13.08 1.05
N LEU A 215 -9.35 12.71 1.42
CA LEU A 215 -10.56 13.35 0.92
C LEU A 215 -11.25 14.10 2.05
N PHE A 216 -11.42 15.39 1.88
CA PHE A 216 -12.28 16.19 2.74
C PHE A 216 -13.71 16.11 2.24
N VAL A 217 -14.65 15.70 3.09
CA VAL A 217 -16.04 15.47 2.69
C VAL A 217 -16.95 16.39 3.49
N PRO A 218 -17.71 17.29 2.86
CA PRO A 218 -18.73 18.04 3.57
C PRO A 218 -19.88 17.11 3.96
N GLU A 219 -20.36 17.19 5.20
CA GLU A 219 -21.61 16.53 5.59
C GLU A 219 -22.82 17.22 4.93
N ASN A 220 -23.90 16.47 4.73
CA ASN A 220 -25.12 16.98 4.09
C ASN A 220 -25.68 18.25 4.77
N ASN A 221 -25.63 18.37 6.10
CA ASN A 221 -26.12 19.57 6.81
C ASN A 221 -25.32 20.84 6.47
N GLY A 222 -24.09 20.67 5.99
CA GLY A 222 -23.22 21.73 5.53
C GLY A 222 -23.47 22.20 4.10
N MET A 223 -24.39 21.54 3.38
CA MET A 223 -24.73 21.85 1.99
C MET A 223 -26.20 22.25 1.88
N TYR A 224 -26.50 23.29 1.10
CA TYR A 224 -27.89 23.65 0.79
C TYR A 224 -28.46 22.71 -0.28
N GLU A 225 -29.77 22.42 -0.25
CA GLU A 225 -30.42 21.47 -1.18
C GLU A 225 -30.18 21.79 -2.66
N ASN A 226 -30.07 23.07 -3.01
CA ASN A 226 -29.85 23.55 -4.39
C ASN A 226 -28.39 23.99 -4.65
N GLN A 227 -27.47 23.69 -3.73
CA GLN A 227 -26.07 24.05 -3.90
C GLN A 227 -25.40 23.10 -4.88
N THR A 228 -24.89 23.66 -5.97
CA THR A 228 -24.01 22.95 -6.91
C THR A 228 -22.58 23.40 -6.70
N LEU A 229 -21.66 22.45 -6.69
CA LEU A 229 -20.22 22.71 -6.64
C LEU A 229 -19.68 22.72 -8.06
N SER A 230 -18.74 23.62 -8.35
CA SER A 230 -18.02 23.54 -9.62
C SER A 230 -17.07 22.35 -9.62
N ASP A 231 -16.69 21.86 -10.80
CA ASP A 231 -15.67 20.81 -10.96
C ASP A 231 -14.38 21.14 -10.18
N ARG A 232 -13.99 22.42 -10.17
CA ARG A 232 -12.83 22.90 -9.41
C ARG A 232 -13.04 22.78 -7.90
N ASP A 233 -14.23 23.07 -7.40
CA ASP A 233 -14.53 22.93 -5.98
C ASP A 233 -14.44 21.46 -5.57
N ILE A 234 -14.96 20.54 -6.37
CA ILE A 234 -14.86 19.09 -6.11
C ILE A 234 -13.38 18.65 -6.08
N GLU A 235 -12.58 19.04 -7.07
CA GLU A 235 -11.14 18.74 -7.09
C GLU A 235 -10.36 19.36 -5.91
N TYR A 236 -10.86 20.44 -5.32
CA TYR A 236 -10.23 21.11 -4.18
C TYR A 236 -10.39 20.35 -2.86
N HIS A 237 -11.27 19.34 -2.80
CA HIS A 237 -11.46 18.50 -1.62
C HIS A 237 -10.50 17.31 -1.55
N LEU A 238 -9.81 16.98 -2.65
CA LEU A 238 -8.95 15.81 -2.74
C LEU A 238 -7.47 16.20 -2.68
N LEU A 239 -6.71 15.45 -1.90
CA LEU A 239 -5.25 15.51 -1.85
C LEU A 239 -4.70 14.22 -2.46
N ASP A 240 -3.86 14.35 -3.48
CA ASP A 240 -3.21 13.20 -4.12
C ASP A 240 -1.95 12.78 -3.34
N GLY A 241 -1.71 11.47 -3.30
CA GLY A 241 -0.41 10.88 -2.92
C GLY A 241 -0.14 10.76 -1.42
N SER A 242 -1.10 11.06 -0.55
CA SER A 242 -0.94 10.87 0.89
C SER A 242 -2.28 10.65 1.60
N ALA A 243 -2.30 9.71 2.54
CA ALA A 243 -3.34 9.53 3.55
C ALA A 243 -2.88 10.24 4.84
N LEU A 244 -3.37 11.45 5.06
CA LEU A 244 -2.96 12.30 6.18
C LEU A 244 -3.91 12.06 7.33
N TYR A 245 -3.42 11.42 8.39
CA TYR A 245 -4.14 11.31 9.65
C TYR A 245 -4.34 12.67 10.31
N PHE A 246 -5.34 12.77 11.18
CA PHE A 246 -5.62 13.97 11.98
C PHE A 246 -4.38 14.48 12.73
N ALA A 247 -3.58 13.57 13.31
CA ALA A 247 -2.34 13.90 14.00
C ALA A 247 -1.34 14.68 13.11
N ASN A 248 -1.37 14.46 11.79
CA ASN A 248 -0.50 15.11 10.82
C ASN A 248 -1.08 16.44 10.31
N LEU A 249 -2.36 16.73 10.57
CA LEU A 249 -2.99 18.03 10.31
C LEU A 249 -2.56 19.02 11.39
N THR A 250 -1.31 19.46 11.32
CA THR A 250 -0.69 20.35 12.32
C THR A 250 -1.14 21.81 12.15
N ASN A 251 -1.23 22.55 13.26
CA ASN A 251 -1.64 23.95 13.23
C ASN A 251 -0.67 24.82 12.40
N GLY A 252 -1.22 25.66 11.54
CA GLY A 252 -0.46 26.54 10.65
C GLY A 252 0.09 25.85 9.39
N SER A 253 -0.09 24.53 9.27
CA SER A 253 0.37 23.80 8.09
C SER A 253 -0.43 24.15 6.84
N ARG A 254 0.21 23.98 5.69
CA ARG A 254 -0.40 24.15 4.36
C ARG A 254 -0.31 22.84 3.60
N ILE A 255 -1.45 22.40 3.06
CA ILE A 255 -1.54 21.11 2.39
C ILE A 255 -2.00 21.32 0.96
N ARG A 256 -1.23 20.79 0.01
CA ARG A 256 -1.51 20.95 -1.42
C ARG A 256 -2.59 19.98 -1.88
N THR A 257 -3.65 20.50 -2.49
CA THR A 257 -4.74 19.73 -3.09
C THR A 257 -4.38 19.29 -4.50
N ARG A 258 -5.19 18.36 -5.05
CA ARG A 258 -5.12 17.93 -6.45
C ARG A 258 -5.28 19.08 -7.43
N LEU A 259 -6.18 20.03 -7.13
CA LEU A 259 -6.34 21.26 -7.91
C LEU A 259 -5.06 22.12 -7.95
N GLY A 260 -4.10 21.88 -7.05
CA GLY A 260 -2.81 22.56 -7.00
C GLY A 260 -2.76 23.75 -6.05
N HIS A 261 -3.90 24.16 -5.49
CA HIS A 261 -4.00 25.18 -4.44
C HIS A 261 -3.77 24.56 -3.05
N SER A 262 -3.43 25.38 -2.05
CA SER A 262 -3.15 24.89 -0.69
C SER A 262 -4.30 25.16 0.26
N LEU A 263 -4.69 24.15 1.03
CA LEU A 263 -5.54 24.28 2.22
C LEU A 263 -4.68 24.75 3.39
N GLN A 264 -5.24 25.57 4.26
CA GLN A 264 -4.63 26.00 5.50
C GLN A 264 -5.25 25.26 6.68
N VAL A 265 -4.43 24.69 7.55
CA VAL A 265 -4.90 24.04 8.78
C VAL A 265 -4.77 25.02 9.94
N MET A 266 -5.86 25.23 10.67
CA MET A 266 -5.88 26.10 11.86
C MET A 266 -6.33 25.29 13.08
N GLY A 267 -5.50 25.23 14.10
CA GLY A 267 -5.85 24.65 15.39
C GLY A 267 -6.61 25.64 16.24
N ILE A 268 -7.56 25.14 17.03
CA ILE A 268 -8.30 25.94 17.99
C ILE A 268 -7.55 25.92 19.32
N ALA A 269 -7.24 27.09 19.87
CA ALA A 269 -6.61 27.20 21.18
C ALA A 269 -7.63 26.83 22.28
N ASP A 270 -7.17 26.13 23.31
CA ASP A 270 -7.98 25.78 24.47
C ASP A 270 -8.37 27.05 25.25
N PHE A 271 -9.63 27.12 25.69
CA PHE A 271 -10.17 28.27 26.40
C PHE A 271 -9.49 28.51 27.76
N HIS A 272 -8.98 27.46 28.40
CA HIS A 272 -8.29 27.55 29.70
C HIS A 272 -6.79 27.77 29.53
N ASN A 273 -6.20 27.34 28.40
CA ASN A 273 -4.80 27.58 28.13
C ASN A 273 -4.52 27.80 26.63
N ALA A 274 -4.28 29.05 26.25
CA ALA A 274 -4.01 29.44 24.87
C ALA A 274 -2.76 28.80 24.24
N SER A 275 -1.85 28.22 25.04
CA SER A 275 -0.69 27.47 24.53
C SER A 275 -1.00 26.03 24.16
N VAL A 276 -2.17 25.51 24.56
CA VAL A 276 -2.63 24.15 24.27
C VAL A 276 -3.69 24.22 23.18
N LEU A 277 -3.56 23.40 22.15
CA LEU A 277 -4.58 23.27 21.11
C LEU A 277 -5.58 22.20 21.51
N THR A 278 -6.86 22.46 21.29
CA THR A 278 -7.88 21.43 21.40
C THR A 278 -7.70 20.36 20.31
N SER A 279 -8.41 19.25 20.46
CA SER A 279 -8.54 18.20 19.44
C SER A 279 -9.41 18.64 18.24
N SER A 280 -9.72 19.93 18.11
CA SER A 280 -10.51 20.45 16.99
C SER A 280 -9.64 21.30 16.05
N ARG A 281 -9.98 21.24 14.76
CA ARG A 281 -9.24 21.91 13.68
C ARG A 281 -10.23 22.56 12.70
N TYR A 282 -9.77 23.61 12.04
CA TYR A 282 -10.36 24.15 10.83
C TYR A 282 -9.47 23.83 9.63
N ILE A 283 -10.11 23.51 8.50
CA ILE A 283 -9.49 23.42 7.19
C ILE A 283 -10.01 24.60 6.37
N ASN A 284 -9.12 25.54 6.06
CA ASN A 284 -9.46 26.91 5.70
C ASN A 284 -10.41 27.52 6.74
N ASP A 285 -11.67 27.70 6.38
CA ASP A 285 -12.76 28.26 7.18
C ASP A 285 -13.87 27.23 7.47
N ARG A 286 -13.60 25.93 7.30
CA ARG A 286 -14.53 24.82 7.57
C ARG A 286 -14.08 24.05 8.80
N PHE A 287 -14.99 23.86 9.75
CA PHE A 287 -14.74 23.07 10.95
C PHE A 287 -14.65 21.58 10.60
N LEU A 288 -13.67 20.90 11.17
CA LEU A 288 -13.50 19.45 11.06
C LEU A 288 -14.40 18.74 12.09
N ILE A 289 -15.44 18.09 11.60
CA ILE A 289 -16.48 17.43 12.42
C ILE A 289 -16.04 16.06 12.89
N ASP A 290 -15.48 15.28 11.96
CA ASP A 290 -15.04 13.91 12.18
C ASP A 290 -13.79 13.66 11.34
N TRP A 291 -12.97 12.69 11.73
CA TRP A 291 -11.65 12.49 11.13
C TRP A 291 -11.18 11.05 11.24
N ASP A 292 -10.16 10.73 10.45
CA ASP A 292 -9.53 9.40 10.40
C ASP A 292 -10.51 8.28 10.02
N ILE A 293 -11.53 8.60 9.21
CA ILE A 293 -12.39 7.59 8.61
C ILE A 293 -11.56 6.83 7.57
N LEU A 294 -11.20 5.60 7.91
CA LEU A 294 -10.26 4.80 7.13
C LEU A 294 -10.90 4.26 5.85
N ALA A 295 -10.11 4.27 4.77
CA ALA A 295 -10.41 3.61 3.51
C ALA A 295 -9.16 2.86 3.01
N SER A 296 -9.35 1.79 2.24
CA SER A 296 -8.23 0.96 1.77
C SER A 296 -7.23 1.69 0.86
N ASN A 297 -7.63 2.83 0.30
CA ASN A 297 -6.82 3.67 -0.57
C ASN A 297 -6.76 5.14 -0.09
N GLY A 298 -7.05 5.40 1.20
CA GLY A 298 -6.97 6.75 1.73
C GLY A 298 -7.62 6.96 3.10
N ILE A 299 -7.84 8.23 3.42
CA ILE A 299 -8.54 8.68 4.63
C ILE A 299 -9.58 9.73 4.25
N ILE A 300 -10.74 9.69 4.92
CA ILE A 300 -11.77 10.72 4.86
C ILE A 300 -11.75 11.56 6.14
N HIS A 301 -11.89 12.87 5.94
CA HIS A 301 -12.07 13.89 6.97
C HIS A 301 -13.37 14.63 6.71
N VAL A 302 -14.25 14.73 7.70
CA VAL A 302 -15.58 15.30 7.54
C VAL A 302 -15.57 16.77 7.90
N LEU A 303 -16.09 17.62 7.01
CA LEU A 303 -16.18 19.06 7.18
C LEU A 303 -17.62 19.50 7.39
N GLN A 304 -17.79 20.59 8.14
CA GLN A 304 -19.08 21.26 8.34
C GLN A 304 -19.66 21.91 7.08
N GLY A 305 -18.92 21.93 5.97
CA GLY A 305 -19.40 22.47 4.71
C GLY A 305 -18.35 22.38 3.61
N PRO A 306 -18.73 22.66 2.36
CA PRO A 306 -17.86 22.44 1.21
C PRO A 306 -16.73 23.47 1.15
N LEU A 307 -15.55 23.01 0.73
CA LEU A 307 -14.43 23.84 0.35
C LEU A 307 -14.71 24.48 -1.01
N LEU A 308 -14.37 25.76 -1.14
CA LEU A 308 -14.51 26.50 -2.40
C LEU A 308 -13.13 26.82 -2.96
N ALA A 309 -12.93 26.50 -4.23
CA ALA A 309 -11.68 26.73 -4.93
C ALA A 309 -11.41 28.23 -5.06
N PRO A 310 -10.15 28.68 -4.92
CA PRO A 310 -9.79 30.06 -5.20
C PRO A 310 -10.16 30.45 -6.65
N PRO A 311 -10.60 31.71 -6.87
CA PRO A 311 -10.97 32.18 -8.20
C PRO A 311 -9.77 32.10 -9.16
N LYS A 312 -10.02 31.79 -10.43
CA LYS A 312 -8.98 31.85 -11.46
C LYS A 312 -8.47 33.30 -11.56
N PRO A 313 -7.14 33.52 -11.62
CA PRO A 313 -6.63 34.85 -11.94
C PRO A 313 -7.19 35.30 -13.30
N PRO A 314 -7.46 36.60 -13.48
CA PRO A 314 -7.99 37.09 -14.75
C PRO A 314 -7.03 36.74 -15.88
N GLU A 315 -7.52 36.00 -16.88
CA GLU A 315 -6.82 35.84 -18.15
C GLU A 315 -6.79 37.21 -18.83
N TYR A 316 -5.66 37.90 -18.73
CA TYR A 316 -5.39 39.02 -19.62
C TYR A 316 -5.20 38.43 -21.02
N HIS A 317 -6.27 38.43 -21.83
CA HIS A 317 -6.13 38.28 -23.27
C HIS A 317 -5.19 39.39 -23.72
N VAL A 318 -3.98 39.02 -24.14
CA VAL A 318 -3.05 39.93 -24.80
C VAL A 318 -3.83 40.52 -25.97
N ALA A 319 -4.15 41.82 -25.88
CA ALA A 319 -4.84 42.54 -26.93
C ALA A 319 -4.14 42.24 -28.26
N HIS A 320 -4.95 41.91 -29.27
CA HIS A 320 -4.53 41.45 -30.59
C HIS A 320 -3.19 42.04 -31.05
N LYS A 321 -2.32 41.14 -31.54
CA LYS A 321 -1.05 41.40 -32.22
C LYS A 321 -1.23 42.11 -33.59
N ALA A 322 -2.18 43.05 -33.69
CA ALA A 322 -2.50 43.84 -34.87
C ALA A 322 -2.06 45.32 -34.75
N GLY A 323 -1.61 45.77 -33.57
CA GLY A 323 -1.14 47.14 -33.34
C GLY A 323 0.38 47.35 -33.40
N MET A 324 1.17 46.27 -33.46
CA MET A 324 2.64 46.37 -33.35
C MET A 324 3.32 46.75 -34.68
N GLY A 325 2.64 46.61 -35.82
CA GLY A 325 3.18 46.97 -37.14
C GLY A 325 3.11 48.47 -37.43
N MET A 326 2.07 49.17 -36.96
CA MET A 326 1.89 50.60 -37.26
C MET A 326 2.80 51.49 -36.42
N GLY A 327 3.09 51.13 -35.16
CA GLY A 327 4.01 51.90 -34.32
C GLY A 327 5.44 51.88 -34.85
N ILE A 328 5.91 50.73 -35.32
CA ILE A 328 7.27 50.58 -35.87
C ILE A 328 7.39 51.30 -37.21
N LEU A 329 6.39 51.21 -38.09
CA LEU A 329 6.38 51.94 -39.36
C LEU A 329 6.40 53.46 -39.17
N VAL A 330 5.65 53.98 -38.20
CA VAL A 330 5.63 55.42 -37.88
C VAL A 330 6.97 55.88 -37.30
N VAL A 331 7.60 55.09 -36.42
CA VAL A 331 8.92 55.43 -35.86
C VAL A 331 10.02 55.37 -36.94
N VAL A 332 9.98 54.38 -37.82
CA VAL A 332 10.94 54.28 -38.94
C VAL A 332 10.73 55.43 -39.94
N LEU A 333 9.49 55.82 -40.22
CA LEU A 333 9.19 57.00 -41.04
C LEU A 333 9.70 58.30 -40.40
N LEU A 334 9.51 58.48 -39.09
CA LEU A 334 9.99 59.66 -38.37
C LEU A 334 11.52 59.73 -38.34
N LEU A 335 12.21 58.59 -38.13
CA LEU A 335 13.66 58.52 -38.21
C LEU A 335 14.18 58.78 -39.63
N GLY A 336 13.48 58.29 -40.66
CA GLY A 336 13.78 58.57 -42.06
C GLY A 336 13.66 60.06 -42.40
N VAL A 337 12.59 60.72 -41.94
CA VAL A 337 12.39 62.17 -42.15
C VAL A 337 13.45 62.99 -41.39
N ALA A 338 13.81 62.61 -40.17
CA ALA A 338 14.86 63.27 -39.40
C ALA A 338 16.25 63.10 -40.06
N ALA A 339 16.56 61.89 -40.54
CA ALA A 339 17.80 61.62 -41.27
C ALA A 339 17.85 62.39 -42.60
N PHE A 340 16.74 62.47 -43.33
CA PHE A 340 16.65 63.26 -44.55
C PHE A 340 16.81 64.76 -44.28
N GLY A 341 16.18 65.28 -43.22
CA GLY A 341 16.37 66.66 -42.78
C GLY A 341 17.81 66.96 -42.36
N GLY A 342 18.44 66.04 -41.62
CA GLY A 342 19.85 66.14 -41.23
C GLY A 342 20.81 66.09 -42.43
N TYR A 343 20.56 65.18 -43.38
CA TYR A 343 21.34 65.07 -44.62
C TYR A 343 21.21 66.31 -45.49
N HIS A 344 20.00 66.83 -45.67
CA HIS A 344 19.74 68.04 -46.44
C HIS A 344 20.39 69.28 -45.77
N PHE A 345 20.36 69.37 -44.44
CA PHE A 345 21.02 70.45 -43.71
C PHE A 345 22.55 70.37 -43.81
N TYR A 346 23.13 69.16 -43.72
CA TYR A 346 24.56 68.92 -43.89
C TYR A 346 25.02 69.24 -45.32
N SER A 347 24.28 68.76 -46.32
CA SER A 347 24.54 68.97 -47.75
C SER A 347 24.50 70.46 -48.14
N HIS A 348 23.59 71.25 -47.56
CA HIS A 348 23.49 72.68 -47.87
C HIS A 348 24.48 73.58 -47.10
N ARG A 349 25.16 73.07 -46.06
CA ARG A 349 26.16 73.83 -45.29
C ARG A 349 27.61 73.48 -45.60
N ALA A 350 27.88 72.46 -46.40
CA ALA A 350 29.23 72.13 -46.85
C ALA A 350 29.62 72.99 -48.08
N LYS A 351 30.29 74.13 -47.85
CA LYS A 351 31.18 74.76 -48.85
C LYS A 351 32.63 74.39 -48.53
N PRO A 352 33.50 74.24 -49.55
CA PRO A 352 34.80 73.57 -49.42
C PRO A 352 35.83 74.46 -48.74
N PHE A 353 36.66 73.88 -47.88
CA PHE A 353 37.80 74.55 -47.25
C PHE A 353 38.98 74.59 -48.25
N GLN A 354 39.55 75.78 -48.43
CA GLN A 354 40.62 76.12 -49.37
C GLN A 354 41.96 76.19 -48.61
N PHE A 355 42.91 75.32 -48.95
CA PHE A 355 44.26 75.35 -48.36
C PHE A 355 45.13 76.41 -49.05
N HIS A 356 45.83 77.23 -48.25
CA HIS A 356 46.87 78.15 -48.73
C HIS A 356 48.26 77.50 -48.61
N TYR A 357 49.04 77.67 -49.67
CA TYR A 357 50.40 77.19 -49.88
C TYR A 357 51.40 78.23 -49.35
N PHE A 358 52.47 77.79 -48.69
CA PHE A 358 53.68 78.58 -48.50
C PHE A 358 54.88 77.77 -49.00
N ARG A 359 55.68 78.38 -49.86
CA ARG A 359 56.97 77.91 -50.37
C ARG A 359 57.91 79.11 -50.40
N ASP A 360 59.13 78.90 -49.93
CA ASP A 360 60.42 79.54 -50.26
C ASP A 360 61.48 78.53 -49.73
N GLU A 361 62.29 77.78 -50.51
CA GLU A 361 63.51 78.17 -51.27
C GLU A 361 64.48 79.02 -50.41
N ASP A 362 65.73 78.67 -50.06
CA ASP A 362 66.84 78.00 -50.77
C ASP A 362 67.93 77.49 -49.78
N GLY A 363 68.87 76.64 -50.25
CA GLY A 363 70.28 76.68 -49.75
C GLY A 363 71.04 75.37 -49.43
N ASP A 364 71.46 74.65 -50.48
CA ASP A 364 72.83 74.14 -50.78
C ASP A 364 73.74 73.32 -49.80
N TYR A 365 74.51 72.41 -50.43
CA TYR A 365 75.71 71.62 -50.07
C TYR A 365 75.66 70.31 -49.24
N GLY A 366 76.01 69.20 -49.92
CA GLY A 366 77.05 68.27 -49.45
C GLY A 366 76.68 66.80 -49.13
N SER A 367 76.80 65.90 -50.12
CA SER A 367 76.95 64.43 -49.96
C SER A 367 78.38 64.06 -49.48
N PRO A 368 78.79 62.79 -49.16
CA PRO A 368 78.21 61.47 -49.53
C PRO A 368 78.15 60.46 -48.33
N VAL A 369 77.64 59.21 -48.38
CA VAL A 369 78.08 57.99 -49.11
C VAL A 369 77.02 56.86 -48.88
N GLU A 370 76.78 56.05 -49.93
CA GLU A 370 75.98 54.80 -50.06
C GLU A 370 76.63 53.53 -49.42
N PRO A 371 76.14 52.26 -49.54
CA PRO A 371 74.85 51.74 -50.05
C PRO A 371 74.16 50.57 -49.23
N ALA A 372 72.83 50.48 -49.37
CA ALA A 372 71.89 49.37 -49.73
C ALA A 372 72.19 47.85 -49.51
N PRO A 373 71.26 46.87 -49.79
CA PRO A 373 69.78 46.93 -50.00
C PRO A 373 68.89 45.77 -49.41
N ALA A 374 67.56 46.00 -49.49
CA ALA A 374 66.39 45.12 -49.83
C ALA A 374 66.06 43.84 -49.01
N LEU A 375 64.81 43.35 -48.87
CA LEU A 375 63.67 43.18 -49.79
C LEU A 375 62.43 42.80 -48.91
N ASP A 376 61.30 43.54 -48.90
CA ASP A 376 60.06 43.42 -49.70
C ASP A 376 58.96 42.44 -49.18
N THR A 377 57.75 43.01 -49.13
CA THR A 377 56.38 42.42 -49.22
C THR A 377 55.86 41.27 -48.30
N ASN A 378 55.03 41.66 -47.30
CA ASN A 378 53.59 41.34 -47.03
C ASN A 378 52.90 40.12 -47.72
N PRO A 379 51.68 39.69 -47.31
CA PRO A 379 51.08 39.24 -46.03
C PRO A 379 50.23 37.94 -46.18
N SER A 380 49.36 37.62 -45.19
CA SER A 380 48.16 36.74 -45.27
C SER A 380 48.41 35.26 -44.91
N ILE A 381 47.51 34.39 -44.42
CA ILE A 381 46.09 34.34 -43.98
C ILE A 381 45.87 32.85 -43.51
N CYS A 382 44.78 32.60 -42.76
CA CYS A 382 44.03 31.33 -42.60
C CYS A 382 44.46 30.19 -41.63
N ASN A 383 43.46 29.77 -40.84
CA ASN A 383 43.22 28.49 -40.12
C ASN A 383 43.29 27.28 -41.11
N PRO A 384 43.57 25.99 -40.74
CA PRO A 384 42.62 25.14 -39.95
C PRO A 384 43.16 23.82 -39.25
N VAL A 385 42.30 23.19 -38.40
CA VAL A 385 41.93 21.74 -38.25
C VAL A 385 42.95 20.59 -37.95
N TYR A 386 42.62 19.79 -36.88
CA TYR A 386 42.85 18.34 -36.51
C TYR A 386 44.26 17.69 -36.71
N ASP A 387 44.79 16.74 -35.90
CA ASP A 387 44.21 15.57 -35.22
C ASP A 387 45.24 14.88 -34.25
N SER A 388 44.74 13.94 -33.41
CA SER A 388 45.34 12.66 -32.93
C SER A 388 46.29 12.47 -31.71
N SER A 389 45.93 11.43 -30.93
CA SER A 389 46.72 10.52 -30.05
C SER A 389 47.08 11.01 -28.63
N GLY A 390 47.11 10.20 -27.54
CA GLY A 390 46.90 8.78 -27.29
C GLY A 390 47.39 8.42 -25.85
N SER A 391 46.98 7.24 -25.35
CA SER A 391 47.47 6.47 -24.18
C SER A 391 47.04 6.81 -22.72
N ALA A 392 46.41 5.81 -22.09
CA ALA A 392 46.12 5.61 -20.65
C ALA A 392 47.31 4.88 -19.94
N PRO A 393 47.29 4.60 -18.60
CA PRO A 393 46.50 3.48 -18.05
C PRO A 393 46.05 3.48 -16.54
N ILE A 394 44.99 2.69 -16.29
CA ILE A 394 44.69 1.72 -15.19
C ILE A 394 44.00 2.13 -13.84
N ILE A 395 42.97 1.31 -13.55
CA ILE A 395 41.99 1.20 -12.44
C ILE A 395 42.42 0.09 -11.46
N PRO A 396 41.75 -0.13 -10.30
CA PRO A 396 40.77 -1.25 -10.20
C PRO A 396 39.59 -0.94 -9.23
N SER A 397 38.50 -1.70 -9.07
CA SER A 397 37.53 -2.46 -9.90
C SER A 397 36.47 -3.00 -8.92
N SER A 398 35.19 -2.98 -9.30
CA SER A 398 34.03 -3.57 -8.60
C SER A 398 33.69 -4.99 -9.12
N PRO A 399 32.80 -5.76 -8.45
CA PRO A 399 32.16 -6.93 -9.04
C PRO A 399 30.65 -6.73 -9.36
N SER A 400 30.18 -7.50 -10.33
CA SER A 400 28.97 -7.39 -11.15
C SER A 400 27.91 -8.48 -10.91
N CYS A 401 26.65 -8.21 -11.30
CA CYS A 401 25.57 -9.19 -11.54
C CYS A 401 25.66 -9.83 -12.95
N PRO A 402 25.05 -11.03 -13.17
CA PRO A 402 24.92 -11.62 -14.51
C PRO A 402 23.49 -11.59 -15.09
N THR A 403 23.40 -11.62 -16.43
CA THR A 403 22.18 -11.78 -17.27
C THR A 403 22.46 -12.73 -18.45
N TYR A 404 21.38 -13.29 -19.04
CA TYR A 404 21.20 -14.15 -20.25
C TYR A 404 21.08 -15.66 -19.96
N VAL A 405 20.15 -16.43 -20.57
CA VAL A 405 19.84 -16.62 -22.01
C VAL A 405 18.38 -17.09 -22.25
N ALA A 406 17.82 -16.79 -23.43
CA ALA A 406 16.56 -17.32 -23.98
C ALA A 406 16.78 -18.57 -24.87
N PHE A 407 15.86 -19.54 -24.86
CA PHE A 407 15.83 -20.68 -25.78
C PHE A 407 14.42 -20.95 -26.33
N SER A 408 14.42 -21.52 -27.54
CA SER A 408 13.37 -21.67 -28.55
C SER A 408 12.44 -22.89 -28.43
N GLU A 409 11.36 -22.87 -29.20
CA GLU A 409 10.39 -23.94 -29.49
C GLU A 409 11.00 -25.25 -30.04
N GLY A 410 10.29 -26.37 -29.82
CA GLY A 410 10.49 -27.67 -30.49
C GLY A 410 9.59 -28.78 -29.92
N ASP A 411 8.66 -29.26 -30.76
CA ASP A 411 7.74 -30.40 -30.55
C ASP A 411 8.44 -31.74 -30.29
N GLN A 412 7.84 -32.62 -29.47
CA GLN A 412 7.71 -34.06 -29.77
C GLN A 412 6.67 -34.74 -28.83
N ASN A 413 5.71 -35.40 -29.46
CA ASN A 413 4.73 -36.34 -28.92
C ASN A 413 5.30 -37.41 -27.97
N CYS A 414 4.53 -37.77 -26.93
CA CYS A 414 4.37 -39.15 -26.47
C CYS A 414 2.90 -39.41 -26.09
N LEU A 415 2.28 -40.28 -26.88
CA LEU A 415 1.04 -41.00 -26.60
C LEU A 415 1.24 -41.94 -25.41
N VAL A 416 0.28 -41.98 -24.47
CA VAL A 416 -0.21 -43.24 -23.88
C VAL A 416 -1.71 -43.10 -23.66
N GLU A 417 -2.44 -43.94 -24.38
CA GLU A 417 -3.88 -44.23 -24.29
C GLU A 417 -4.17 -45.25 -23.17
N ASN A 418 -5.47 -45.42 -22.89
CA ASN A 418 -6.18 -46.37 -22.00
C ASN A 418 -6.55 -45.76 -20.64
N GLY A 419 -7.81 -45.62 -20.22
CA GLY A 419 -9.12 -46.08 -20.68
C GLY A 419 -10.11 -45.93 -19.48
N PRO A 420 -11.44 -45.91 -19.70
CA PRO A 420 -12.43 -45.35 -18.76
C PRO A 420 -13.07 -46.39 -17.83
N PHE A 421 -13.58 -45.99 -16.66
CA PHE A 421 -14.59 -46.79 -15.93
C PHE A 421 -15.56 -45.93 -15.10
N ASP A 422 -16.78 -45.88 -15.63
CA ASP A 422 -18.12 -46.01 -15.05
C ASP A 422 -18.61 -45.29 -13.77
N MET A 423 -19.75 -44.65 -14.03
CA MET A 423 -20.94 -44.41 -13.21
C MET A 423 -21.20 -45.41 -12.07
N TYR A 424 -21.68 -44.89 -10.94
CA TYR A 424 -22.81 -45.51 -10.23
C TYR A 424 -23.75 -44.44 -9.66
N GLN A 425 -25.01 -44.57 -10.07
CA GLN A 425 -26.23 -44.05 -9.47
C GLN A 425 -26.74 -45.03 -8.40
N ASP A 426 -27.48 -44.48 -7.45
CA ASP A 426 -28.52 -45.08 -6.58
C ASP A 426 -28.15 -46.17 -5.55
N SER A 427 -28.31 -45.81 -4.27
CA SER A 427 -29.24 -46.43 -3.31
C SER A 427 -29.44 -45.52 -2.09
#